data_AF-A0A183D1M5-F1
#
_entry.id   AF-A0A183D1M5-F1
#
_cell.length_a   1.000
_cell.length_b   1.000
_cell.length_c   1.000
_cell.angle_alpha   90.00
_cell.angle_beta   90.00
_cell.angle_gamma   90.00
#
_symmetry.space_group_name_H-M   'P 1'
#
loop_
_entity.id
_entity.type
_entity.pdbx_description
1 polymer ?
#
loop_
_entity_poly.entity_id
_entity_poly.type
_entity_poly.pdbx_seq_one_letter_code
_entity_poly.pdbx_strand_id
1 'polypeptide(L)'
;MDYETTQQEELEALEAIYPDELEITCNEYPNISLKISLHSHPDKDAENTPHTFQVTLVLQLPASYPDIIPVIEIQGLEDCFSSERIERVQRTLCGIAQDSLSMPMVFTIVSSLQEEIGHLVEDFEARKIKAEEEAKEQKEALERKKFEAGFSFYLDQQLLTSA
;
A
#
# COMPACT_ATOMS: atom_id res chain seq x y z
N MET A 1 -12.90 14.48 30.89
CA MET A 1 -12.87 15.10 29.55
C MET A 1 -14.25 14.95 28.96
N ASP A 2 -14.70 15.89 28.14
CA ASP A 2 -15.96 15.71 27.41
C ASP A 2 -15.67 14.99 26.09
N TYR A 3 -15.66 13.65 26.14
CA TYR A 3 -15.23 12.81 25.02
C TYR A 3 -16.14 12.94 23.80
N GLU A 4 -17.44 13.16 24.02
CA GLU A 4 -18.41 13.33 22.94
C GLU A 4 -18.10 14.59 22.12
N THR A 5 -17.96 15.74 22.80
CA THR A 5 -17.61 17.00 22.13
C THR A 5 -16.25 16.90 21.42
N THR A 6 -15.23 16.32 22.05
CA THR A 6 -13.90 16.15 21.42
C THR A 6 -13.96 15.27 20.17
N GLN A 7 -14.73 14.18 20.19
CA GLN A 7 -14.90 13.31 19.02
C GLN A 7 -15.68 14.01 17.90
N GLN A 8 -16.70 14.80 18.23
CA GLN A 8 -17.47 15.59 17.25
C GLN A 8 -16.60 16.67 16.60
N GLU A 9 -15.83 17.42 17.38
CA GLU A 9 -14.90 18.44 16.86
C GLU A 9 -13.84 17.83 15.94
N GLU A 10 -13.30 16.65 16.27
CA GLU A 10 -12.37 15.94 15.39
C GLU A 10 -13.06 15.47 14.11
N LEU A 11 -14.28 14.92 14.18
CA LEU A 11 -15.04 14.52 12.99
C LEU A 11 -15.29 15.68 12.03
N GLU A 12 -15.73 16.84 12.54
CA GLU A 12 -15.96 18.04 11.72
C GLU A 12 -14.67 18.50 11.03
N ALA A 13 -13.54 18.43 11.73
CA ALA A 13 -12.24 18.74 11.14
C ALA A 13 -11.87 17.73 10.05
N LEU A 14 -12.12 16.44 10.25
CA LEU A 14 -11.86 15.39 9.26
C LEU A 14 -12.76 15.53 8.02
N GLU A 15 -14.04 15.86 8.18
CA GLU A 15 -14.95 16.14 7.06
C GLU A 15 -14.45 17.32 6.20
N ALA A 16 -13.81 18.32 6.83
CA ALA A 16 -13.22 19.44 6.11
C ALA A 16 -11.89 19.08 5.41
N ILE A 17 -11.11 18.16 5.97
CA ILE A 17 -9.83 17.72 5.40
C ILE A 17 -10.03 16.69 4.28
N TYR A 18 -11.00 15.78 4.44
CA TYR A 18 -11.27 14.63 3.57
C TYR A 18 -12.73 14.60 3.10
N PRO A 19 -13.21 15.62 2.37
CA PRO A 19 -14.63 15.75 2.02
C PRO A 19 -15.13 14.64 1.09
N ASP A 20 -14.25 14.07 0.26
CA ASP A 20 -14.60 13.05 -0.73
C ASP A 20 -14.18 11.64 -0.28
N GLU A 21 -13.18 11.55 0.61
CA GLU A 21 -12.57 10.28 1.04
C GLU A 21 -13.15 9.73 2.35
N LEU A 22 -13.75 10.58 3.19
CA LEU A 22 -14.31 10.21 4.49
C LEU A 22 -15.75 9.70 4.35
N GLU A 23 -16.03 8.54 4.95
CA GLU A 23 -17.36 7.96 5.08
C GLU A 23 -17.64 7.66 6.56
N ILE A 24 -18.62 8.35 7.17
CA ILE A 24 -19.03 8.09 8.54
C ILE A 24 -20.08 6.97 8.54
N THR A 25 -19.71 5.81 9.09
CA THR A 25 -20.61 4.64 9.19
C THR A 25 -21.50 4.71 10.43
N CYS A 26 -21.04 5.33 11.50
CA CYS A 26 -21.80 5.58 12.73
C CYS A 26 -21.35 6.91 13.33
N ASN A 27 -22.26 7.88 13.45
CA ASN A 27 -21.98 9.19 14.05
C ASN A 27 -22.52 9.34 15.48
N GLU A 28 -23.16 8.29 16.02
CA GLU A 28 -23.76 8.32 17.35
C GLU A 28 -22.71 7.98 18.41
N TYR A 29 -22.58 8.85 19.42
CA TYR A 29 -21.76 8.56 20.59
C TYR A 29 -22.54 7.65 21.57
N PRO A 30 -21.89 6.63 22.18
CA PRO A 30 -20.50 6.21 21.99
C PRO A 30 -20.31 5.19 20.85
N ASN A 31 -19.05 4.96 20.46
CA ASN A 31 -18.62 4.01 19.41
C ASN A 31 -18.83 4.52 17.98
N ILE A 32 -18.46 5.78 17.76
CA ILE A 32 -18.40 6.39 16.43
C ILE A 32 -17.52 5.52 15.53
N SER A 33 -17.93 5.32 14.28
CA SER A 33 -17.22 4.51 13.30
C SER A 33 -17.13 5.25 11.98
N LEU A 34 -15.92 5.29 11.41
CA LEU A 34 -15.63 6.02 10.18
C LEU A 34 -14.65 5.24 9.31
N LYS A 35 -14.68 5.54 8.01
CA LYS A 35 -13.80 4.96 7.00
C LYS A 35 -13.17 6.09 6.20
N ILE A 36 -11.89 5.95 5.88
CA ILE A 36 -11.17 6.90 5.03
C ILE A 36 -10.54 6.11 3.88
N SER A 37 -10.94 6.44 2.66
CA SER A 37 -10.41 5.79 1.45
C SER A 37 -9.24 6.58 0.89
N LEU A 38 -8.05 5.98 0.93
CA LEU A 38 -6.81 6.57 0.45
C LEU A 38 -6.39 5.90 -0.85
N HIS A 39 -6.01 6.71 -1.84
CA HIS A 39 -5.46 6.21 -3.09
C HIS A 39 -3.94 6.30 -3.09
N SER A 40 -3.28 5.24 -3.54
CA SER A 40 -1.86 5.30 -3.86
C SER A 40 -1.69 6.11 -5.15
N HIS A 41 -1.61 7.43 -5.06
CA HIS A 41 -1.26 8.23 -6.23
C HIS A 41 0.26 8.18 -6.42
N PRO A 42 0.75 7.59 -7.51
CA PRO A 42 2.14 7.80 -7.92
C PRO A 42 2.29 9.29 -8.24
N ASP A 43 3.43 9.87 -7.86
CA ASP A 43 3.75 11.26 -8.17
C ASP A 43 3.41 11.58 -9.63
N LYS A 44 2.82 12.76 -9.85
CA LYS A 44 2.19 13.22 -11.10
C LYS A 44 3.09 13.19 -12.35
N ASP A 45 4.39 12.93 -12.19
CA ASP A 45 5.35 12.82 -13.28
C ASP A 45 5.47 11.40 -13.86
N ALA A 46 4.82 10.39 -13.28
CA ALA A 46 4.87 9.02 -13.75
C ALA A 46 3.62 8.65 -14.57
N GLU A 47 3.51 9.20 -15.78
CA GLU A 47 2.44 8.97 -16.78
C GLU A 47 2.25 7.48 -17.20
N ASN A 48 3.00 6.55 -16.59
CA ASN A 48 3.00 5.10 -16.84
C ASN A 48 3.19 4.26 -15.56
N THR A 49 2.54 4.61 -14.46
CA THR A 49 2.50 3.78 -13.24
C THR A 49 1.19 2.99 -13.20
N PRO A 50 1.18 1.71 -13.61
CA PRO A 50 -0.06 0.92 -13.74
C PRO A 50 -0.62 0.43 -12.41
N HIS A 51 -0.01 0.78 -11.27
CA HIS A 51 -0.29 0.16 -9.98
C HIS A 51 -0.79 1.19 -8.98
N THR A 52 -1.99 1.69 -9.24
CA THR A 52 -2.78 2.39 -8.23
C THR A 52 -3.59 1.34 -7.47
N PHE A 53 -3.38 1.23 -6.17
CA PHE A 53 -4.26 0.49 -5.27
C PHE A 53 -4.96 1.47 -4.33
N GLN A 54 -6.14 1.06 -3.87
CA GLN A 54 -6.92 1.81 -2.90
C GLN A 54 -6.81 1.11 -1.56
N VAL A 55 -6.58 1.88 -0.50
CA VAL A 55 -6.55 1.41 0.87
C VAL A 55 -7.67 2.09 1.64
N THR A 56 -8.48 1.32 2.34
CA THR A 56 -9.52 1.85 3.22
C THR A 56 -9.09 1.65 4.66
N LEU A 57 -8.94 2.75 5.38
CA LEU A 57 -8.71 2.77 6.82
C LEU A 57 -10.06 2.81 7.53
N VAL A 58 -10.35 1.78 8.33
CA VAL A 58 -11.56 1.72 9.16
C VAL A 58 -11.17 1.99 10.60
N LEU A 59 -11.84 2.98 11.21
CA LEU A 59 -11.61 3.41 12.57
C LEU A 59 -12.89 3.35 13.38
N GLN A 60 -12.79 2.78 14.59
CA GLN A 60 -13.85 2.82 15.58
C GLN A 60 -13.34 3.56 16.83
N LEU A 61 -13.98 4.68 17.14
CA LEU A 61 -13.66 5.54 18.27
C LEU A 61 -14.46 5.07 19.50
N PRO A 62 -13.83 4.43 20.49
CA PRO A 62 -14.52 3.99 21.69
C PRO A 62 -14.94 5.18 22.58
N ALA A 63 -15.82 4.93 23.55
CA ALA A 63 -16.37 5.98 24.43
C ALA A 63 -15.31 6.85 25.14
N SER A 64 -14.17 6.25 25.51
CA SER A 64 -13.10 6.95 26.23
C SER A 64 -11.99 7.48 25.32
N TYR A 65 -12.14 7.42 23.99
CA TYR A 65 -11.20 8.05 23.07
C TYR A 65 -11.23 9.58 23.27
N PRO A 66 -10.06 10.27 23.32
CA PRO A 66 -8.72 9.81 22.91
C PRO A 66 -7.82 9.22 24.02
N ASP A 67 -8.34 8.94 25.21
CA ASP A 67 -7.55 8.33 26.31
C ASP A 67 -7.25 6.85 26.06
N ILE A 68 -7.94 6.24 25.11
CA ILE A 68 -7.69 4.90 24.60
C ILE A 68 -7.61 4.95 23.07
N ILE A 69 -6.77 4.08 22.51
CA ILE A 69 -6.58 4.00 21.06
C ILE A 69 -7.89 3.57 20.36
N PRO A 70 -8.16 4.07 19.15
CA PRO A 70 -9.25 3.57 18.35
C PRO A 70 -8.96 2.12 17.89
N VAL A 71 -10.01 1.40 17.50
CA VAL A 71 -9.83 0.15 16.77
C VAL A 71 -9.41 0.51 15.35
N ILE A 72 -8.26 0.00 14.90
CA ILE A 72 -7.66 0.28 13.60
C ILE A 72 -7.71 -0.98 12.74
N GLU A 73 -8.36 -0.88 11.60
CA GLU A 73 -8.42 -1.94 10.59
C GLU A 73 -8.07 -1.37 9.20
N ILE A 74 -7.32 -2.13 8.41
CA ILE A 74 -6.86 -1.75 7.08
C ILE A 74 -7.43 -2.75 6.09
N GLN A 75 -8.09 -2.25 5.04
CA GLN A 75 -8.72 -3.04 3.98
C GLN A 75 -8.19 -2.61 2.60
N GLY A 76 -8.22 -3.51 1.62
CA GLY A 76 -7.82 -3.23 0.23
C GLY A 76 -6.35 -3.51 -0.09
N LEU A 77 -5.59 -4.03 0.89
CA LEU A 77 -4.19 -4.43 0.71
C LEU A 77 -4.01 -5.94 0.48
N GLU A 78 -5.02 -6.74 0.78
CA GLU A 78 -4.98 -8.20 0.79
C GLU A 78 -4.70 -8.80 -0.59
N ASP A 79 -5.12 -8.10 -1.66
CA ASP A 79 -4.91 -8.52 -3.03
C ASP A 79 -3.47 -8.25 -3.52
N CYS A 80 -2.78 -7.27 -2.92
CA CYS A 80 -1.47 -6.81 -3.37
C CYS A 80 -0.31 -7.20 -2.44
N PHE A 81 -0.60 -7.42 -1.15
CA PHE A 81 0.42 -7.61 -0.11
C PHE A 81 0.13 -8.82 0.76
N SER A 82 1.20 -9.43 1.27
CA SER A 82 1.09 -10.53 2.23
C SER A 82 0.53 -10.06 3.57
N SER A 83 -0.14 -10.95 4.29
CA SER A 83 -0.67 -10.67 5.63
C SER A 83 0.40 -10.13 6.58
N GLU A 84 1.64 -10.64 6.53
CA GLU A 84 2.76 -10.14 7.32
C GLU A 84 3.05 -8.65 7.09
N ARG A 85 2.92 -8.18 5.84
CA ARG A 85 3.12 -6.76 5.50
C ARG A 85 1.99 -5.90 6.02
N ILE A 86 0.75 -6.36 5.88
CA ILE A 86 -0.43 -5.67 6.38
C ILE A 86 -0.37 -5.57 7.91
N GLU A 87 -0.01 -6.65 8.60
CA GLU A 87 0.20 -6.68 10.05
C GLU A 87 1.32 -5.71 10.49
N ARG A 88 2.37 -5.56 9.68
CA ARG A 88 3.44 -4.59 9.96
C ARG A 88 2.92 -3.16 9.89
N VAL A 89 2.18 -2.80 8.84
CA VAL A 89 1.56 -1.46 8.72
C VAL A 89 0.60 -1.23 9.89
N GLN A 90 -0.27 -2.18 10.19
CA GLN A 90 -1.21 -2.08 11.32
C GLN A 90 -0.47 -1.90 12.66
N ARG A 91 0.65 -2.60 12.87
CA ARG A 91 1.48 -2.43 14.07
C ARG A 91 2.09 -1.03 14.15
N THR A 92 2.57 -0.48 13.03
CA THR A 92 3.08 0.89 12.95
C THR A 92 2.01 1.88 13.36
N LEU A 93 0.80 1.79 12.77
CA LEU A 93 -0.32 2.66 13.10
C LEU A 93 -0.74 2.56 14.57
N CYS A 94 -0.80 1.34 15.11
CA CYS A 94 -1.09 1.12 16.53
C CYS A 94 -0.03 1.75 17.45
N GLY A 95 1.25 1.71 17.07
CA GLY A 95 2.33 2.37 17.83
C GLY A 95 2.14 3.89 17.86
N ILE A 96 1.84 4.49 16.72
CA ILE A 96 1.60 5.94 16.62
C ILE A 96 0.36 6.36 17.39
N ALA A 97 -0.70 5.56 17.36
CA ALA A 97 -1.89 5.79 18.18
C ALA A 97 -1.58 5.75 19.69
N GLN A 98 -0.72 4.82 20.13
CA GLN A 98 -0.29 4.73 21.53
C GLN A 98 0.53 5.95 21.96
N ASP A 99 1.42 6.44 21.09
CA ASP A 99 2.24 7.63 21.36
C ASP A 99 1.41 8.93 21.36
N SER A 100 0.25 8.92 20.70
CA SER A 100 -0.64 10.08 20.53
C SER A 100 -1.81 10.13 21.53
N LEU A 101 -1.83 9.23 22.53
CA LEU A 101 -2.87 9.19 23.56
C LEU A 101 -3.07 10.53 24.26
N SER A 102 -4.29 10.75 24.76
CA SER A 102 -4.75 11.99 25.40
C SER A 102 -5.03 13.15 24.43
N MET A 103 -4.88 12.93 23.12
CA MET A 103 -5.27 13.90 22.09
C MET A 103 -5.93 13.21 20.88
N PRO A 104 -6.83 13.93 20.17
CA PRO A 104 -7.29 13.53 18.84
C PRO A 104 -6.11 13.11 17.93
N MET A 105 -6.18 11.91 17.38
CA MET A 105 -5.07 11.25 16.67
C MET A 105 -5.49 10.63 15.33
N VAL A 106 -6.75 10.75 14.91
CA VAL A 106 -7.21 10.17 13.63
C VAL A 106 -6.39 10.72 12.47
N PHE A 107 -6.20 12.03 12.43
CA PHE A 107 -5.37 12.68 11.39
C PHE A 107 -3.93 12.15 11.38
N THR A 108 -3.34 11.94 12.56
CA THR A 108 -1.99 11.40 12.70
C THR A 108 -1.90 9.96 12.17
N ILE A 109 -2.91 9.13 12.49
CA ILE A 109 -3.00 7.75 11.97
C ILE A 109 -3.14 7.76 10.44
N VAL A 110 -4.01 8.62 9.90
CA VAL A 110 -4.23 8.75 8.44
C VAL A 110 -2.94 9.18 7.75
N SER A 111 -2.26 10.20 8.26
CA SER A 111 -1.01 10.70 7.71
C SER A 111 0.08 9.62 7.71
N SER A 112 0.20 8.87 8.82
CA SER A 112 1.14 7.75 8.87
C SER A 112 0.79 6.64 7.88
N LEU A 113 -0.49 6.34 7.68
CA LEU A 113 -0.90 5.37 6.68
C LEU A 113 -0.55 5.85 5.27
N GLN A 114 -0.70 7.14 4.97
CA GLN A 114 -0.30 7.70 3.67
C GLN A 114 1.21 7.52 3.41
N GLU A 115 2.06 7.70 4.43
CA GLU A 115 3.50 7.42 4.34
C GLU A 115 3.77 5.93 4.08
N GLU A 116 3.11 5.03 4.81
CA GLU A 116 3.25 3.58 4.60
C GLU A 116 2.76 3.15 3.21
N ILE A 117 1.68 3.75 2.69
CA ILE A 117 1.23 3.54 1.30
C ILE A 117 2.32 3.94 0.31
N GLY A 118 3.01 5.05 0.53
CA GLY A 118 4.15 5.47 -0.29
C GLY A 118 5.25 4.40 -0.34
N HIS A 119 5.67 3.89 0.82
CA HIS A 119 6.65 2.80 0.90
C HIS A 119 6.18 1.52 0.21
N LEU A 120 4.90 1.19 0.28
CA LEU A 120 4.31 0.03 -0.38
C LEU A 120 4.34 0.16 -1.92
N VAL A 121 4.11 1.36 -2.45
CA VAL A 121 4.23 1.67 -3.89
C VAL A 121 5.67 1.49 -4.35
N GLU A 122 6.64 2.10 -3.65
CA GLU A 122 8.07 1.98 -3.95
C GLU A 122 8.52 0.52 -4.00
N ASP A 123 8.08 -0.28 -3.02
CA ASP A 123 8.36 -1.72 -2.95
C ASP A 123 7.81 -2.49 -4.15
N PHE A 124 6.64 -2.09 -4.65
CA PHE A 124 5.98 -2.73 -5.79
C PHE A 124 6.74 -2.43 -7.10
N GLU A 125 7.12 -1.16 -7.29
CA GLU A 125 7.90 -0.71 -8.44
C GLU A 125 9.27 -1.38 -8.50
N ALA A 126 9.97 -1.44 -7.36
CA ALA A 126 11.30 -2.06 -7.27
C ALA A 126 11.27 -3.56 -7.63
N ARG A 127 10.21 -4.28 -7.24
CA ARG A 127 10.05 -5.71 -7.60
C ARG A 127 9.76 -5.89 -9.07
N LYS A 128 8.92 -5.02 -9.65
CA LYS A 128 8.58 -5.08 -11.07
C LYS A 128 9.80 -4.84 -11.95
N ILE A 129 10.59 -3.82 -11.66
CA ILE A 129 11.81 -3.49 -12.43
C ILE A 129 12.75 -4.70 -12.43
N LYS A 130 12.99 -5.30 -11.26
CA LYS A 130 13.83 -6.52 -11.16
C LYS A 130 13.27 -7.69 -11.96
N ALA A 131 11.96 -7.94 -11.88
CA ALA A 131 11.34 -9.02 -12.63
C ALA A 131 11.41 -8.81 -14.16
N GLU A 132 11.31 -7.57 -14.63
CA GLU A 132 11.46 -7.22 -16.05
C GLU A 132 12.91 -7.39 -16.52
N GLU A 133 13.89 -6.98 -15.72
CA GLU A 133 15.32 -7.18 -15.98
C GLU A 133 15.65 -8.69 -16.07
N GLU A 134 15.23 -9.48 -15.08
CA GLU A 134 15.44 -10.93 -15.07
C GLU A 134 14.76 -11.62 -16.26
N ALA A 135 13.54 -11.21 -16.63
CA ALA A 135 12.83 -11.76 -17.78
C ALA A 135 13.52 -11.41 -19.11
N LYS A 136 14.12 -10.21 -19.21
CA LYS A 136 14.90 -9.81 -20.38
C LYS A 136 16.18 -10.63 -20.49
N GLU A 137 16.92 -10.78 -19.40
CA GLU A 137 18.14 -11.60 -19.37
C GLU A 137 17.87 -13.06 -19.74
N GLN A 138 16.78 -13.64 -19.23
CA GLN A 138 16.38 -15.01 -19.56
C GLN A 138 16.07 -15.19 -21.05
N LYS A 139 15.38 -14.22 -21.68
CA LYS A 139 15.10 -14.24 -23.12
C LYS A 139 16.38 -14.17 -23.93
N GLU A 140 17.28 -13.24 -23.62
CA GLU A 140 18.57 -13.08 -24.32
C GLU A 140 19.45 -14.32 -24.17
N ALA A 141 19.50 -14.94 -22.98
CA ALA A 141 20.25 -16.17 -22.76
C ALA A 141 19.70 -17.35 -23.57
N LEU A 142 18.37 -17.43 -23.73
CA LEU A 142 17.73 -18.48 -24.54
C LEU A 142 18.03 -18.29 -26.03
N GLU A 143 18.04 -17.05 -26.51
CA GLU A 143 18.37 -16.72 -27.90
C GLU A 143 19.84 -17.00 -28.21
N ARG A 144 20.77 -16.63 -27.31
CA ARG A 144 22.19 -16.96 -27.45
C ARG A 144 22.42 -18.47 -27.56
N LYS A 145 21.80 -19.26 -26.67
CA LYS A 145 21.90 -20.74 -26.71
C LYS A 145 21.34 -21.32 -28.00
N LYS A 146 20.20 -20.81 -28.50
CA LYS A 146 19.62 -21.25 -29.78
C LYS A 146 20.53 -20.91 -30.95
N PHE A 147 21.12 -19.71 -30.95
CA PHE A 147 22.04 -19.28 -32.00
C PHE A 147 23.33 -20.11 -32.02
N GLU A 148 23.95 -20.34 -30.87
CA GLU A 148 25.15 -21.17 -30.74
C GLU A 148 24.90 -22.63 -31.17
N ALA A 149 23.78 -23.22 -30.75
CA ALA A 149 23.41 -24.58 -31.15
C ALA A 149 23.16 -24.69 -32.67
N GLY A 150 22.48 -23.70 -33.26
CA GLY A 150 22.26 -23.64 -34.71
C GLY A 150 23.56 -23.49 -35.50
N PHE A 151 24.50 -22.66 -35.03
CA PHE A 151 25.80 -22.46 -35.66
C PHE A 151 26.69 -23.70 -35.59
N SER A 152 26.69 -24.41 -34.45
CA SER A 152 27.42 -25.67 -34.28
C SER A 152 26.92 -26.76 -35.23
N PHE A 153 25.60 -26.93 -35.36
CA PHE A 153 25.01 -27.89 -36.28
C PHE A 153 25.34 -27.59 -37.75
N TYR A 154 25.36 -26.31 -38.12
CA TYR A 154 25.69 -25.87 -39.46
C TYR A 154 27.16 -26.18 -39.83
N LEU A 155 28.10 -25.93 -38.91
CA LEU A 155 29.51 -26.25 -39.12
C LEU A 155 29.75 -27.76 -39.28
N ASP A 156 29.09 -28.60 -38.49
CA ASP A 156 29.18 -30.06 -38.63
C ASP A 156 28.69 -30.54 -40.00
N GLN A 157 27.57 -29.99 -40.50
CA GLN A 157 27.02 -30.38 -41.80
C GLN A 157 27.93 -29.97 -42.97
N GLN A 158 28.62 -28.84 -42.86
CA GLN A 158 29.56 -28.35 -43.88
C GLN A 158 30.86 -29.19 -43.91
N LEU A 159 31.33 -29.64 -42.76
CA LEU A 159 32.49 -30.54 -42.66
C LEU A 159 32.18 -31.93 -43.25
N LEU A 160 30.96 -32.44 -43.01
CA LEU A 160 30.50 -33.74 -43.55
C LEU A 160 30.28 -33.74 -45.07
N THR A 161 30.03 -32.59 -45.69
CA THR A 161 29.87 -32.48 -47.16
C THR A 161 31.19 -32.18 -47.89
N SER A 162 32.27 -31.94 -47.15
CA SER A 162 33.60 -31.60 -47.69
C SER A 162 34.60 -32.77 -47.64
N ALA A 163 34.19 -33.94 -47.15
CA ALA A 163 34.97 -35.18 -47.04
C ALA A 163 34.43 -36.26 -47.98
#